data_AF-A0A956N4B9-F1
#
_entry.id   AF-A0A956N4B9-F1
#
_cell.length_a   1.000
_cell.length_b   1.000
_cell.length_c   1.000
_cell.angle_alpha   90.00
_cell.angle_beta   90.00
_cell.angle_gamma   90.00
#
_symmetry.space_group_name_H-M   'P 1'
#
loop_
_entity.id
_entity.type
_entity.pdbx_description
1 polymer ?
#
loop_
_entity_poly.entity_id
_entity_poly.type
_entity_poly.pdbx_seq_one_letter_code
_entity_poly.pdbx_strand_id
1 'polypeptide(L)' 'MRSFLVHWALSSLALALTAWILPGVTVSSPAALVAGALVLGFLNAVVRPVLLILTLPLTILTLGLF' A
#
# COMPACT_ATOMS: atom_id res chain seq x y z
N MET A 1 -23.55 10.85 -1.92
CA MET A 1 -22.35 11.70 -2.18
C MET A 1 -21.51 11.99 -0.93
N ARG A 2 -22.09 12.28 0.26
CA ARG A 2 -21.31 12.48 1.51
C ARG A 2 -20.47 11.26 1.94
N SER A 3 -20.98 10.04 1.73
CA SER A 3 -20.25 8.80 2.01
C SER A 3 -18.97 8.66 1.17
N PHE A 4 -18.99 9.08 -0.09
CA PHE A 4 -17.82 8.95 -0.98
C PHE A 4 -16.64 9.81 -0.52
N LEU A 5 -16.90 11.04 -0.06
CA LEU A 5 -15.86 11.94 0.48
C LEU A 5 -15.25 11.39 1.78
N VAL A 6 -16.08 10.83 2.66
CA VAL A 6 -15.61 10.22 3.92
C VAL A 6 -14.81 8.95 3.64
N HIS A 7 -15.28 8.11 2.71
CA HIS A 7 -14.59 6.88 2.33
C HIS A 7 -13.26 7.20 1.63
N TRP A 8 -13.24 8.19 0.74
CA TRP A 8 -12.03 8.66 0.10
C TRP A 8 -11.02 9.24 1.10
N ALA A 9 -11.49 10.02 2.09
CA ALA A 9 -10.65 10.57 3.16
C ALA A 9 -10.11 9.48 4.10
N LEU A 10 -10.93 8.49 4.48
CA LEU A 10 -10.45 7.37 5.30
C LEU A 10 -9.46 6.49 4.54
N SER A 11 -9.73 6.20 3.27
CA SER A 11 -8.84 5.38 2.44
C SER A 11 -7.51 6.08 2.16
N SER A 12 -7.50 7.40 1.96
CA SER A 12 -6.27 8.17 1.80
C SER A 12 -5.47 8.23 3.11
N LEU A 13 -6.13 8.38 4.26
CA LEU A 13 -5.51 8.29 5.59
C LEU A 13 -4.94 6.90 5.89
N ALA A 14 -5.68 5.85 5.55
CA ALA A 14 -5.24 4.46 5.74
C ALA A 14 -4.02 4.16 4.86
N LEU A 15 -4.01 4.61 3.60
CA LEU A 15 -2.84 4.50 2.72
C LEU A 15 -1.63 5.27 3.26
N ALA A 16 -1.84 6.51 3.74
CA ALA A 16 -0.77 7.32 4.32
C ALA A 16 -0.20 6.69 5.61
N LEU A 17 -1.06 6.17 6.48
CA LEU A 17 -0.65 5.45 7.69
C LEU A 17 0.08 4.16 7.37
N THR A 18 -0.38 3.37 6.40
CA THR A 18 0.30 2.15 5.97
C THR A 18 1.67 2.45 5.36
N ALA A 19 1.80 3.55 4.62
CA ALA A 19 3.08 4.00 4.09
C ALA A 19 4.06 4.45 5.19
N TRP A 20 3.54 4.98 6.31
CA TRP A 20 4.33 5.37 7.49
C TRP A 20 4.65 4.20 8.42
N ILE A 21 3.74 3.24 8.52
CA ILE A 21 3.83 2.00 9.31
C ILE A 21 4.65 0.94 8.59
N LEU A 22 5.23 1.19 7.41
CA LEU A 22 6.28 0.34 6.83
C LEU A 22 7.64 0.77 7.40
N PRO A 23 8.01 0.33 8.62
CA PRO A 23 9.05 0.94 9.42
C PRO A 23 10.22 -0.05 9.39
N GLY A 24 10.77 -0.27 8.20
CA GLY A 24 11.82 -1.26 7.99
C GLY A 24 13.21 -0.64 7.79
N VAL A 25 13.28 0.68 7.64
CA VAL A 25 14.49 1.36 7.17
C VAL A 25 15.00 2.29 8.26
N THR A 26 15.94 1.79 9.06
CA THR A 26 16.80 2.63 9.87
C THR A 26 17.72 3.40 8.93
N VAL A 27 17.47 4.69 8.77
CA VAL A 27 18.25 5.55 7.88
C VAL A 27 19.40 6.16 8.66
N SER A 28 20.63 5.73 8.35
CA SER A 28 21.86 6.32 8.90
C SER A 28 22.40 7.49 8.05
N SER A 29 21.91 7.70 6.82
CA SER A 29 22.29 8.86 5.98
C SER A 29 21.20 9.25 4.94
N PRO A 30 21.19 10.50 4.44
CA PRO A 30 20.24 10.94 3.40
C PRO A 30 20.28 10.08 2.12
N ALA A 31 21.46 9.55 1.76
CA ALA A 31 21.61 8.65 0.61
C ALA A 31 20.96 7.28 0.86
N ALA A 32 21.03 6.76 2.10
CA ALA A 32 20.34 5.54 2.49
C ALA A 32 18.82 5.69 2.46
N LEU A 33 18.30 6.91 2.69
CA LEU A 33 16.87 7.22 2.59
C LEU A 33 16.37 7.10 1.15
N VAL A 34 17.10 7.69 0.19
CA VAL A 34 16.74 7.63 -1.24
C VAL A 34 16.85 6.20 -1.77
N ALA A 35 17.93 5.49 -1.45
CA ALA A 35 18.10 4.10 -1.86
C ALA A 35 17.03 3.18 -1.24
N GLY A 36 16.74 3.35 0.05
CA GLY A 36 15.69 2.60 0.75
C GLY A 36 14.30 2.86 0.19
N ALA A 37 13.98 4.13 -0.10
CA ALA A 37 12.71 4.50 -0.74
C ALA A 37 12.57 3.91 -2.15
N LEU A 38 13.65 3.85 -2.94
CA LEU A 38 13.68 3.19 -4.25
C LEU A 38 13.42 1.69 -4.15
N VAL A 39 14.11 1.00 -3.23
CA VAL A 39 13.95 -0.45 -3.03
C VAL A 39 12.55 -0.78 -2.51
N LEU A 40 12.05 -0.04 -1.51
CA LEU A 40 10.69 -0.21 -1.01
C LEU A 40 9.65 0.11 -2.08
N GLY A 41 9.86 1.17 -2.87
CA GLY A 41 8.99 1.53 -3.99
C GLY A 41 8.92 0.42 -5.04
N PHE A 42 10.07 -0.15 -5.40
CA PHE A 42 10.16 -1.28 -6.31
C PHE A 42 9.50 -2.54 -5.74
N LEU A 43 9.80 -2.88 -4.49
CA LEU A 43 9.20 -4.01 -3.79
C LEU A 43 7.67 -3.86 -3.77
N ASN A 44 7.15 -2.68 -3.42
CA ASN A 44 5.72 -2.43 -3.36
C ASN A 44 5.08 -2.47 -4.76
N ALA A 45 5.79 -2.02 -5.79
CA ALA A 45 5.35 -2.13 -7.19
C ALA A 45 5.24 -3.59 -7.68
N VAL A 46 5.99 -4.53 -7.08
CA VAL A 46 5.93 -5.96 -7.39
C VAL A 46 4.97 -6.72 -6.46
N VAL A 47 5.04 -6.45 -5.15
CA VAL A 47 4.22 -7.13 -4.13
C VAL A 47 2.74 -6.83 -4.34
N ARG A 48 2.37 -5.57 -4.63
CA ARG A 48 0.97 -5.19 -4.83
C ARG A 48 0.27 -5.96 -5.97
N PRO A 49 0.82 -6.07 -7.20
CA PRO A 49 0.19 -6.86 -8.26
C PRO A 49 0.17 -8.36 -7.96
N VAL A 50 1.20 -8.90 -7.30
CA VAL A 50 1.20 -10.32 -6.90
C VAL A 50 0.06 -10.60 -5.91
N LEU A 51 -0.10 -9.77 -4.89
CA LEU A 51 -1.21 -9.87 -3.95
C LEU A 51 -2.55 -9.75 -4.67
N LEU A 52 -2.69 -8.81 -5.62
CA LEU A 52 -3.90 -8.63 -6.41
C LEU A 52 -4.28 -9.87 -7.21
N ILE A 53 -3.32 -10.52 -7.86
CA ILE A 53 -3.54 -11.76 -8.62
C ILE A 53 -3.98 -12.89 -7.67
N LEU A 54 -3.37 -12.96 -6.49
CA LEU A 54 -3.68 -13.99 -5.50
C LEU A 54 -5.05 -13.77 -4.84
N THR A 55 -5.45 -12.52 -4.60
CA THR A 55 -6.76 -12.18 -4.03
C THR A 55 -7.87 -12.15 -5.07
N LEU A 56 -7.57 -11.91 -6.35
CA LEU A 56 -8.52 -11.92 -7.46
C LEU A 56 -9.50 -13.11 -7.47
N PRO A 57 -9.06 -14.38 -7.37
CA PRO A 57 -9.98 -15.51 -7.31
C PRO A 57 -10.88 -15.47 -6.08
N LEU A 58 -10.36 -15.00 -4.93
CA LEU A 58 -11.13 -14.84 -3.70
C LEU A 58 -12.16 -13.71 -3.86
N THR A 59 -11.79 -12.58 -4.45
CA THR A 59 -12.67 -11.45 -4.79
C THR A 59 -13.77 -11.89 -5.74
N ILE A 60 -13.46 -12.72 -6.76
CA ILE A 60 -14.46 -13.29 -7.67
C ILE A 60 -15.42 -14.23 -6.90
N LEU A 61 -14.89 -15.12 -6.07
CA LEU A 61 -15.68 -16.09 -5.30
C LEU A 61 -16.60 -15.41 -4.28
N THR A 62 -16.19 -14.26 -3.75
CA THR A 62 -16.92 -13.46 -2.77
C THR A 62 -17.75 -12.35 -3.40
N LEU A 63 -17.85 -12.30 -4.75
CA LEU A 63 -18.56 -11.27 -5.52
C LEU A 63 -18.13 -9.82 -5.19
N GLY A 64 -16.88 -9.62 -4.77
CA GLY A 64 -16.37 -8.31 -4.39
C GLY A 64 -16.73 -7.86 -2.97
N LEU A 65 -17.09 -8.78 -2.07
CA LEU A 65 -17.18 -8.49 -0.63
C LEU A 65 -15.81 -8.30 0.05
N PHE A 66 -14.71 -8.56 -0.68
CA PHE A 66 -13.32 -8.29 -0.32
C PHE A 66 -12.63 -7.42 -1.37
#